data_AF-A0A9E1VPM1-F1
#
_entry.id   AF-A0A9E1VPM1-F1
#
_cell.length_a   1.000
_cell.length_b   1.000
_cell.length_c   1.000
_cell.angle_alpha   90.00
_cell.angle_beta   90.00
_cell.angle_gamma   90.00
#
_symmetry.space_group_name_H-M   'P 1'
#
loop_
_entity.id
_entity.type
_entity.pdbx_description
1 polymer ?
#
loop_
_entity_poly.entity_id
_entity_poly.type
_entity_poly.pdbx_seq_one_letter_code
_entity_poly.pdbx_strand_id
1 'polypeptide(L)'
;MKVVIVDYGMGNIRSITGALKYLGVGSVSVSNKSLEIKSADKLILPGIGSFSVAMSNIKRLEIDKYLVEEVLKKKKPILGICLGMQLMCKSSTEDSYSHGLGFIKGVVSEFSESSLKIPHIGFNQVKVNNDSRLFKGINNLSDFYFVHSFRMADNINISHSTCIYNDEFIASYEQDNIAGVQFHPELSQTNGLKLLKNFIEYF
;
A
#
# COMPACT_ATOMS: atom_id res chain seq x y z
N MET A 1 16.90 -7.97 -10.47
CA MET A 1 15.61 -7.89 -9.77
C MET A 1 14.60 -7.15 -10.65
N LYS A 2 13.43 -7.73 -10.88
CA LYS A 2 12.30 -7.18 -11.63
C LYS A 2 11.18 -6.78 -10.67
N VAL A 3 10.82 -5.50 -10.69
CA VAL A 3 9.66 -4.96 -9.95
C VAL A 3 8.53 -4.73 -10.95
N VAL A 4 7.35 -5.27 -10.65
CA VAL A 4 6.15 -5.06 -11.46
C VAL A 4 5.16 -4.21 -10.68
N ILE A 5 4.80 -3.07 -11.25
CA ILE A 5 3.69 -2.23 -10.79
C ILE A 5 2.42 -2.76 -11.45
N VAL A 6 1.48 -3.21 -10.64
CA VAL A 6 0.22 -3.83 -11.10
C VAL A 6 -0.69 -2.74 -11.66
N ASP A 7 -0.97 -2.79 -12.96
CA ASP A 7 -1.74 -1.77 -13.66
C ASP A 7 -3.19 -2.19 -13.90
N TYR A 8 -4.05 -1.88 -12.94
CA TYR A 8 -5.49 -2.06 -13.07
C TYR A 8 -6.20 -0.75 -13.46
N GLY A 9 -5.46 0.23 -13.98
CA GLY A 9 -5.97 1.53 -14.43
C GLY A 9 -6.11 2.59 -13.34
N MET A 10 -5.63 2.34 -12.12
CA MET A 10 -5.70 3.31 -11.02
C MET A 10 -4.38 3.34 -10.23
N GLY A 11 -3.87 4.54 -9.98
CA GLY A 11 -2.66 4.77 -9.17
C GLY A 11 -1.71 5.80 -9.77
N ASN A 12 -0.79 6.31 -8.95
CA ASN A 12 0.24 7.25 -9.38
C ASN A 12 1.45 6.54 -10.00
N ILE A 13 1.22 5.78 -11.08
CA ILE A 13 2.22 4.90 -11.70
C ILE A 13 3.48 5.66 -12.12
N ARG A 14 3.32 6.90 -12.63
CA ARG A 14 4.45 7.71 -13.12
C ARG A 14 5.42 8.07 -11.98
N SER A 15 4.92 8.57 -10.85
CA SER A 15 5.78 8.93 -9.72
C SER A 15 6.45 7.71 -9.11
N ILE A 16 5.73 6.60 -8.94
CA ILE A 16 6.31 5.35 -8.42
C ILE A 16 7.42 4.83 -9.34
N THR A 17 7.17 4.79 -10.65
CA THR A 17 8.18 4.40 -11.64
C THR A 17 9.40 5.30 -11.59
N GLY A 18 9.20 6.62 -11.47
CA GLY A 18 10.28 7.59 -11.32
C GLY A 18 11.13 7.35 -10.07
N ALA A 19 10.49 7.13 -8.92
CA ALA A 19 11.16 6.83 -7.66
C ALA A 19 11.99 5.53 -7.73
N LEU A 20 11.44 4.45 -8.29
CA LEU A 20 12.17 3.20 -8.45
C LEU A 20 13.37 3.32 -9.39
N LYS A 21 13.22 4.04 -10.50
CA LYS A 21 14.34 4.32 -11.42
C LYS A 21 15.43 5.15 -10.74
N TYR A 22 15.03 6.18 -9.98
CA TYR A 22 15.96 6.99 -9.18
C TYR A 22 16.75 6.14 -8.17
N LEU A 23 16.10 5.15 -7.56
CA LEU A 23 16.74 4.18 -6.65
C LEU A 23 17.61 3.12 -7.36
N GLY A 24 17.73 3.17 -8.68
CA GLY A 24 18.59 2.26 -9.45
C GLY A 24 17.98 0.88 -9.70
N VAL A 25 16.65 0.72 -9.59
CA VAL A 25 15.99 -0.56 -9.90
C VAL A 25 16.09 -0.83 -11.40
N GLY A 26 16.93 -1.81 -11.76
CA GLY A 26 17.29 -2.09 -13.16
C GLY A 26 16.19 -2.64 -14.06
N SER A 27 15.08 -3.16 -13.50
CA SER A 27 13.93 -3.62 -14.28
C SER A 27 12.63 -3.26 -13.56
N VAL A 28 11.93 -2.26 -14.09
CA VAL A 28 10.61 -1.82 -13.63
C VAL A 28 9.65 -1.95 -14.79
N SER A 29 8.59 -2.74 -14.64
CA SER A 29 7.50 -2.82 -15.62
C SER A 29 6.14 -2.49 -15.01
N VAL A 30 5.24 -2.02 -15.85
CA VAL A 30 3.86 -1.66 -15.52
C VAL A 30 2.98 -2.62 -16.31
N SER A 31 2.17 -3.44 -15.65
CA SER A 31 1.38 -4.45 -16.36
C SER A 31 0.18 -4.99 -15.57
N ASN A 32 -0.85 -5.39 -16.30
CA ASN A 32 -1.93 -6.28 -15.85
C ASN A 32 -1.81 -7.71 -16.42
N LYS A 33 -0.79 -7.99 -17.23
CA LYS A 33 -0.67 -9.30 -17.89
C LYS A 33 -0.17 -10.34 -16.90
N SER A 34 -0.83 -11.50 -16.86
CA SER A 34 -0.48 -12.61 -15.98
C SER A 34 1.00 -13.02 -16.07
N LEU A 35 1.55 -13.11 -17.28
CA LEU A 35 2.96 -13.47 -17.51
C LEU A 35 3.93 -12.47 -16.87
N GLU A 36 3.63 -11.17 -16.98
CA GLU A 36 4.47 -10.11 -16.39
C GLU A 36 4.44 -10.20 -14.86
N ILE A 37 3.24 -10.27 -14.26
CA ILE A 37 3.06 -10.37 -12.80
C ILE A 37 3.75 -11.64 -12.25
N LYS A 38 3.63 -12.77 -12.94
CA LYS A 38 4.28 -14.03 -12.56
C LYS A 38 5.80 -13.97 -12.64
N SER A 39 6.35 -13.22 -13.60
CA SER A 39 7.80 -13.05 -13.75
C SER A 39 8.42 -12.05 -12.76
N ALA A 40 7.62 -11.33 -11.98
CA ALA A 40 8.11 -10.33 -11.04
C ALA A 40 8.88 -10.98 -9.87
N ASP A 41 9.96 -10.35 -9.41
CA ASP A 41 10.57 -10.67 -8.11
C ASP A 41 9.80 -9.98 -6.98
N LYS A 42 9.29 -8.77 -7.24
CA LYS A 42 8.50 -7.97 -6.30
C LYS A 42 7.33 -7.30 -7.01
N LEU A 43 6.22 -7.18 -6.31
CA LEU A 43 5.01 -6.50 -6.78
C LEU A 43 4.80 -5.18 -6.03
N ILE A 44 4.30 -4.18 -6.75
CA ILE A 44 3.71 -2.98 -6.14
C ILE A 44 2.28 -2.91 -6.61
N LEU A 45 1.35 -2.84 -5.66
CA LEU A 45 -0.06 -2.55 -5.90
C LEU A 45 -0.28 -1.08 -5.53
N PRO A 46 -0.25 -0.15 -6.50
CA PRO A 46 -0.59 1.24 -6.25
C PRO A 46 -2.10 1.39 -6.14
N GLY A 47 -2.59 2.58 -5.78
CA GLY A 47 -3.99 2.92 -6.01
C GLY A 47 -4.34 4.33 -5.56
N ILE A 48 -5.33 4.93 -6.22
CA ILE A 48 -6.02 6.17 -5.84
C ILE A 48 -7.51 6.03 -6.18
N GLY A 49 -8.37 6.84 -5.57
CA GLY A 49 -9.82 6.84 -5.86
C GLY A 49 -10.60 5.82 -5.02
N SER A 50 -11.76 5.39 -5.54
CA SER A 50 -12.70 4.52 -4.82
C SER A 50 -12.29 3.05 -4.81
N PHE A 51 -12.40 2.42 -3.65
CA PHE A 51 -12.17 1.01 -3.39
C PHE A 51 -13.05 0.09 -4.24
N SER A 52 -14.35 0.41 -4.35
CA SER A 52 -15.30 -0.42 -5.09
C SER A 52 -14.96 -0.46 -6.58
N VAL A 53 -14.61 0.69 -7.15
CA VAL A 53 -14.17 0.86 -8.55
C VAL A 53 -12.87 0.10 -8.79
N ALA A 54 -11.90 0.23 -7.88
CA ALA A 54 -10.62 -0.46 -7.99
C ALA A 54 -10.79 -2.00 -7.95
N MET A 55 -11.55 -2.53 -7.00
CA MET A 55 -11.82 -3.97 -6.93
C MET A 55 -12.59 -4.49 -8.15
N SER A 56 -13.51 -3.70 -8.70
CA SER A 56 -14.20 -4.03 -9.96
C SER A 56 -13.22 -4.14 -11.13
N ASN A 57 -12.30 -3.18 -11.26
CA ASN A 57 -11.25 -3.22 -12.30
C ASN A 57 -10.31 -4.41 -12.13
N ILE A 58 -9.85 -4.69 -10.91
CA ILE A 58 -8.99 -5.83 -10.61
C ILE A 58 -9.66 -7.15 -11.02
N LYS A 59 -10.94 -7.35 -10.65
CA LYS A 59 -11.70 -8.56 -11.00
C LYS A 59 -11.98 -8.68 -12.49
N ARG A 60 -12.35 -7.57 -13.15
CA ARG A 60 -12.59 -7.52 -14.61
C ARG A 60 -11.34 -7.91 -15.40
N LEU A 61 -10.16 -7.58 -14.89
CA LEU A 61 -8.87 -7.92 -15.48
C LEU A 61 -8.32 -9.27 -14.96
N GLU A 62 -9.06 -9.98 -14.11
CA GLU A 62 -8.68 -11.23 -13.45
C GLU A 62 -7.37 -11.17 -12.66
N ILE A 63 -6.97 -9.97 -12.25
CA ILE A 63 -5.71 -9.73 -11.52
C ILE A 63 -5.75 -10.34 -10.13
N ASP A 64 -6.92 -10.35 -9.48
CA ASP A 64 -7.16 -10.94 -8.16
C ASP A 64 -6.68 -12.40 -8.11
N LYS A 65 -7.01 -13.21 -9.12
CA LYS A 65 -6.61 -14.62 -9.21
C LYS A 65 -5.09 -14.77 -9.23
N TYR A 66 -4.39 -13.93 -10.01
CA TYR A 66 -2.94 -13.98 -10.11
C TYR A 66 -2.25 -13.49 -8.84
N LEU A 67 -2.79 -12.44 -8.20
CA LEU A 67 -2.25 -11.94 -6.95
C LEU A 67 -2.41 -12.97 -5.83
N VAL A 68 -3.56 -13.65 -5.72
CA VAL A 68 -3.76 -14.73 -4.74
C VAL A 68 -2.70 -15.83 -4.91
N GLU A 69 -2.48 -16.29 -6.14
CA GLU A 69 -1.48 -17.34 -6.42
C GLU A 69 -0.05 -16.87 -6.07
N GLU A 70 0.36 -15.72 -6.59
CA GLU A 70 1.74 -15.25 -6.46
C GLU A 70 2.06 -14.78 -5.03
N VAL A 71 1.12 -14.10 -4.36
CA VAL A 71 1.36 -13.51 -3.04
C VAL A 71 1.10 -14.52 -1.91
N LEU A 72 -0.04 -15.23 -1.92
CA LEU A 72 -0.40 -16.09 -0.79
C LEU A 72 0.27 -17.47 -0.86
N LYS A 73 0.36 -18.07 -2.05
CA LYS A 73 0.93 -19.41 -2.23
C LYS A 73 2.43 -19.37 -2.46
N LYS A 74 2.89 -18.54 -3.41
CA LYS A 74 4.32 -18.43 -3.75
C LYS A 74 5.10 -17.43 -2.88
N LYS A 75 4.42 -16.74 -1.97
CA LYS A 75 5.03 -15.79 -1.02
C LYS A 75 5.83 -14.68 -1.70
N LYS A 76 5.38 -14.24 -2.88
CA LYS A 76 6.01 -13.14 -3.60
C LYS A 76 5.84 -11.82 -2.83
N PRO A 77 6.91 -11.05 -2.59
CA PRO A 77 6.81 -9.74 -1.97
C PRO A 77 5.84 -8.80 -2.67
N ILE A 78 4.97 -8.15 -1.90
CA ILE A 78 4.05 -7.13 -2.40
C ILE A 78 4.01 -5.92 -1.47
N LEU A 79 4.07 -4.72 -2.07
CA LEU A 79 3.83 -3.46 -1.38
C LEU A 79 2.55 -2.80 -1.91
N GLY A 80 1.56 -2.64 -1.04
CA GLY A 80 0.36 -1.84 -1.29
C GLY A 80 0.60 -0.37 -0.93
N ILE A 81 0.24 0.56 -1.81
CA ILE A 81 0.40 2.01 -1.57
C ILE A 81 -0.97 2.69 -1.59
N CYS A 82 -1.29 3.43 -0.51
CA CYS A 82 -2.54 4.14 -0.28
C CYS A 82 -3.76 3.22 -0.49
N LEU A 83 -4.53 3.42 -1.56
CA LEU A 83 -5.64 2.52 -1.87
C LEU A 83 -5.15 1.09 -2.10
N GLY A 84 -3.96 0.88 -2.66
CA GLY A 84 -3.39 -0.46 -2.82
C GLY A 84 -3.17 -1.20 -1.49
N MET A 85 -2.81 -0.48 -0.42
CA MET A 85 -2.75 -1.05 0.94
C MET A 85 -4.15 -1.48 1.40
N GLN A 86 -5.14 -0.62 1.15
CA GLN A 86 -6.53 -0.86 1.54
C GLN A 86 -7.12 -2.06 0.78
N LEU A 87 -6.88 -2.18 -0.53
CA LEU A 87 -7.41 -3.27 -1.37
C LEU A 87 -6.93 -4.66 -0.91
N MET A 88 -5.79 -4.75 -0.23
CA MET A 88 -5.29 -6.01 0.34
C MET A 88 -6.01 -6.42 1.63
N CYS A 89 -6.80 -5.53 2.24
CA CYS A 89 -7.66 -5.83 3.38
C CYS A 89 -8.87 -6.69 2.98
N LYS A 90 -9.63 -7.13 3.98
CA LYS A 90 -10.82 -7.96 3.80
C LYS A 90 -11.94 -7.20 3.11
N SER A 91 -12.18 -5.97 3.52
CA SER A 91 -13.31 -5.17 3.02
C SER A 91 -13.14 -3.68 3.29
N SER A 92 -13.95 -2.88 2.60
CA SER A 92 -14.13 -1.44 2.86
C SER A 92 -15.61 -1.11 3.03
N THR A 93 -15.92 -0.10 3.84
CA THR A 93 -17.24 0.53 3.93
C THR A 93 -17.42 1.72 2.99
N GLU A 94 -16.40 2.06 2.18
CA GLU A 94 -16.47 3.16 1.19
C GLU A 94 -17.58 2.94 0.17
N ASP A 95 -18.45 3.94 0.01
CA ASP A 95 -19.69 3.93 -0.75
C ASP A 95 -20.68 2.87 -0.22
N SER A 96 -20.38 1.60 -0.49
CA SER A 96 -21.13 0.42 -0.05
C SER A 96 -20.15 -0.69 0.31
N TYR A 97 -20.56 -1.59 1.21
CA TYR A 97 -19.70 -2.68 1.66
C TYR A 97 -19.12 -3.48 0.48
N SER A 98 -17.79 -3.44 0.36
CA SER A 98 -17.06 -4.02 -0.76
C SER A 98 -15.97 -4.97 -0.26
N HIS A 99 -15.87 -6.15 -0.86
CA HIS A 99 -14.82 -7.12 -0.54
C HIS A 99 -13.50 -6.75 -1.24
N GLY A 100 -12.40 -6.76 -0.48
CA GLY A 100 -11.04 -6.62 -0.99
C GLY A 100 -10.44 -7.95 -1.43
N LEU A 101 -9.12 -7.97 -1.61
CA LEU A 101 -8.33 -9.17 -1.92
C LEU A 101 -8.25 -10.13 -0.72
N GLY A 102 -8.45 -9.63 0.50
CA GLY A 102 -8.54 -10.46 1.71
C GLY A 102 -7.21 -11.07 2.16
N PHE A 103 -6.08 -10.47 1.81
CA PHE A 103 -4.76 -10.92 2.27
C PHE A 103 -4.57 -10.60 3.76
N ILE A 104 -5.10 -9.46 4.19
CA ILE A 104 -5.11 -9.00 5.57
C ILE A 104 -6.56 -8.96 6.07
N LYS A 105 -6.79 -9.40 7.31
CA LYS A 105 -8.14 -9.48 7.91
C LYS A 105 -8.75 -8.14 8.32
N GLY A 106 -8.07 -7.02 8.08
CA GLY A 106 -8.54 -5.70 8.46
C GLY A 106 -9.72 -5.20 7.63
N VAL A 107 -10.39 -4.18 8.16
CA VAL A 107 -11.50 -3.49 7.52
C VAL A 107 -11.12 -2.02 7.36
N VAL A 108 -11.44 -1.47 6.20
CA VAL A 108 -11.23 -0.07 5.86
C VAL A 108 -12.55 0.67 6.08
N SER A 109 -12.52 1.76 6.83
CA SER A 109 -13.70 2.55 7.18
C SER A 109 -13.39 4.03 7.23
N GLU A 110 -14.43 4.85 7.29
CA GLU A 110 -14.29 6.30 7.44
C GLU A 110 -13.63 6.65 8.78
N PHE A 111 -13.08 7.86 8.85
CA PHE A 111 -12.76 8.49 10.13
C PHE A 111 -14.04 8.76 10.92
N SER A 112 -13.96 8.74 12.25
CA SER A 112 -15.07 9.21 13.09
C SER A 112 -15.38 10.69 12.83
N GLU A 113 -16.63 11.10 13.04
CA GLU A 113 -17.04 12.49 12.92
C GLU A 113 -16.21 13.39 13.84
N SER A 114 -15.71 14.50 13.30
CA SER A 114 -14.94 15.49 14.05
C SER A 114 -14.95 16.86 13.37
N SER A 115 -14.30 17.84 14.00
CA SER A 115 -14.05 19.16 13.39
C SER A 115 -12.93 19.17 12.35
N LEU A 116 -12.18 18.07 12.19
CA LEU A 116 -11.10 17.98 11.21
C LEU A 116 -11.65 17.75 9.81
N LYS A 117 -10.98 18.34 8.81
CA LYS A 117 -11.40 18.21 7.41
C LYS A 117 -11.00 16.84 6.86
N ILE A 118 -11.93 16.19 6.18
CA ILE A 118 -11.69 14.97 5.42
C ILE A 118 -11.75 15.32 3.92
N PRO A 119 -10.82 14.83 3.08
CA PRO A 119 -9.75 13.87 3.38
C PRO A 119 -8.62 14.41 4.26
N HIS A 120 -7.92 13.51 4.96
CA HIS A 120 -6.62 13.77 5.59
C HIS A 120 -5.59 14.02 4.47
N ILE A 121 -5.25 15.30 4.25
CA ILE A 121 -4.27 15.75 3.25
C ILE A 121 -3.10 16.44 3.94
N GLY A 122 -1.88 16.00 3.65
CA GLY A 122 -0.66 16.70 4.05
C GLY A 122 0.41 15.77 4.59
N PHE A 123 1.49 16.36 5.10
CA PHE A 123 2.52 15.62 5.82
C PHE A 123 2.06 15.38 7.27
N ASN A 124 2.22 14.15 7.73
CA ASN A 124 1.92 13.76 9.11
C ASN A 124 2.92 12.71 9.61
N GLN A 125 3.10 12.64 10.92
CA GLN A 125 4.11 11.82 11.57
C GLN A 125 3.62 10.39 11.76
N VAL A 126 4.50 9.44 11.41
CA VAL A 126 4.25 8.02 11.65
C VAL A 126 4.97 7.57 12.91
N LYS A 127 4.23 7.02 13.87
CA LYS A 127 4.77 6.30 15.02
C LYS A 127 5.19 4.90 14.56
N VAL A 128 6.49 4.74 14.36
CA VAL A 128 7.11 3.57 13.74
C VAL A 128 7.14 2.39 14.70
N ASN A 129 6.81 1.20 14.20
CA ASN A 129 7.18 -0.05 14.85
C ASN A 129 8.66 -0.35 14.58
N ASN A 130 9.45 -0.44 15.65
CA ASN A 130 10.90 -0.63 15.58
C ASN A 130 11.33 -1.92 14.87
N ASP A 131 10.47 -2.93 14.81
CA ASP A 131 10.75 -4.20 14.13
C ASP A 131 10.42 -4.17 12.63
N SER A 132 9.90 -3.04 12.13
CA SER A 132 9.51 -2.91 10.72
C SER A 132 10.72 -2.82 9.79
N ARG A 133 10.74 -3.72 8.80
CA ARG A 133 11.72 -3.70 7.71
C ARG A 133 11.55 -2.46 6.84
N LEU A 134 10.31 -2.03 6.57
CA LEU A 134 10.01 -0.84 5.77
C LEU A 134 10.65 0.42 6.36
N PHE A 135 10.72 0.53 7.69
CA PHE A 135 11.24 1.72 8.38
C PHE A 135 12.70 1.58 8.84
N LYS A 136 13.43 0.56 8.38
CA LYS A 136 14.85 0.39 8.74
C LYS A 136 15.68 1.64 8.40
N GLY A 137 16.23 2.28 9.43
CA GLY A 137 17.00 3.52 9.30
C GLY A 137 16.15 4.76 8.99
N ILE A 138 14.85 4.72 9.28
CA ILE A 138 13.95 5.89 9.31
C ILE A 138 13.62 6.16 10.79
N ASN A 139 13.72 7.42 11.21
CA ASN A 139 13.47 7.79 12.59
C ASN A 139 11.99 7.64 12.95
N ASN A 140 11.72 7.31 14.21
CA ASN A 140 10.35 7.37 14.74
C ASN A 140 9.81 8.81 14.62
N LEU A 141 8.49 8.95 14.36
CA LEU A 141 7.81 10.23 14.13
C LEU A 141 8.32 11.02 12.91
N SER A 142 8.82 10.32 11.89
CA SER A 142 9.15 10.94 10.59
C SER A 142 7.88 11.28 9.80
N ASP A 143 7.94 12.38 9.03
CA ASP A 143 6.83 12.84 8.20
C ASP A 143 6.69 12.06 6.88
N PHE A 144 5.44 11.73 6.54
CA PHE A 144 5.03 11.16 5.26
C PHE A 144 3.79 11.85 4.72
N TYR A 145 3.61 11.85 3.39
CA TYR A 145 2.50 12.53 2.72
C TYR A 145 1.26 11.63 2.60
N PHE A 146 0.16 12.08 3.19
CA PHE A 146 -1.15 11.42 3.19
C PHE A 146 -2.16 12.17 2.31
N VAL A 147 -3.07 11.41 1.68
CA VAL A 147 -4.26 11.91 0.98
C VAL A 147 -5.33 10.81 0.96
N HIS A 148 -6.20 10.76 1.97
CA HIS A 148 -7.22 9.71 2.08
C HIS A 148 -8.42 10.10 2.96
N SER A 149 -9.60 9.57 2.63
CA SER A 149 -10.82 9.73 3.45
C SER A 149 -11.13 8.52 4.32
N PHE A 150 -10.60 7.36 3.95
CA PHE A 150 -10.80 6.09 4.63
C PHE A 150 -9.51 5.60 5.23
N ARG A 151 -9.60 4.85 6.32
CA ARG A 151 -8.45 4.34 7.08
C ARG A 151 -8.71 2.91 7.52
N MET A 152 -7.63 2.21 7.81
CA MET A 152 -7.68 0.92 8.48
C MET A 152 -7.57 1.14 9.99
N ALA A 153 -8.53 0.64 10.75
CA ALA A 153 -8.50 0.77 12.21
C ALA A 153 -7.41 -0.10 12.83
N ASP A 154 -6.84 0.37 13.94
CA ASP A 154 -5.91 -0.41 14.76
C ASP A 154 -6.67 -1.37 15.68
N ASN A 155 -7.29 -2.37 15.07
CA ASN A 155 -8.07 -3.39 15.78
C ASN A 155 -7.73 -4.81 15.35
N ILE A 156 -6.60 -4.99 14.65
CA ILE A 156 -6.11 -6.29 14.24
C ILE A 156 -4.70 -6.55 14.77
N ASN A 157 -4.46 -7.78 15.19
CA ASN A 157 -3.13 -8.20 15.66
C ASN A 157 -2.21 -8.48 14.46
N ILE A 158 -1.57 -7.44 13.95
CA ILE A 158 -0.57 -7.47 12.88
C ILE A 158 0.61 -6.56 13.26
N SER A 159 1.81 -6.82 12.75
CA SER A 159 2.92 -5.86 12.90
C SER A 159 2.62 -4.61 12.09
N HIS A 160 2.49 -3.46 12.76
CA HIS A 160 2.09 -2.22 12.11
C HIS A 160 2.67 -0.98 12.79
N SER A 161 2.71 0.13 12.04
CA SER A 161 3.01 1.48 12.53
C SER A 161 1.74 2.33 12.48
N THR A 162 1.57 3.29 13.39
CA THR A 162 0.35 4.10 13.49
C THR A 162 0.58 5.56 13.13
N CYS A 163 -0.51 6.28 12.85
CA CYS A 163 -0.56 7.72 12.70
C CYS A 163 -1.84 8.21 13.38
N ILE A 164 -1.80 9.43 13.93
CA ILE A 164 -2.96 10.09 14.52
C ILE A 164 -3.34 11.27 13.63
N TYR A 165 -4.62 11.34 13.23
CA TYR A 165 -5.19 12.53 12.61
C TYR A 165 -6.38 13.02 13.42
N ASN A 166 -7.53 12.35 13.26
CA ASN A 166 -8.63 12.39 14.22
C ASN A 166 -8.58 11.15 15.10
N ASP A 167 -8.66 10.00 14.43
CA ASP A 167 -8.46 8.68 15.03
C ASP A 167 -7.00 8.26 14.93
N GLU A 168 -6.57 7.37 15.82
CA GLU A 168 -5.40 6.54 15.56
C GLU A 168 -5.76 5.49 14.49
N PHE A 169 -4.88 5.34 13.50
CA PHE A 169 -5.07 4.40 12.41
C PHE A 169 -3.76 3.73 12.00
N ILE A 170 -3.87 2.58 11.35
CA ILE A 170 -2.73 1.85 10.80
C ILE A 170 -2.19 2.65 9.60
N ALA A 171 -1.00 3.22 9.76
CA ALA A 171 -0.29 3.95 8.71
C ALA A 171 0.51 3.02 7.79
N SER A 172 0.93 1.87 8.33
CA SER A 172 1.59 0.80 7.56
C SER A 172 1.49 -0.53 8.28
N TYR A 173 1.56 -1.65 7.55
CA TYR A 173 1.65 -2.98 8.13
C TYR A 173 2.65 -3.87 7.42
N GLU A 174 3.10 -4.92 8.10
CA GLU A 174 3.88 -6.03 7.57
C GLU A 174 3.32 -7.37 8.06
N GLN A 175 3.19 -8.33 7.15
CA GLN A 175 2.90 -9.72 7.46
C GLN A 175 3.58 -10.61 6.42
N ASP A 176 4.59 -11.37 6.84
CA ASP A 176 5.41 -12.22 5.97
C ASP A 176 5.98 -11.44 4.76
N ASN A 177 5.51 -11.73 3.54
CA ASN A 177 5.89 -11.10 2.27
C ASN A 177 4.98 -9.91 1.89
N ILE A 178 4.02 -9.55 2.73
CA ILE A 178 3.00 -8.54 2.43
C ILE A 178 3.29 -7.29 3.25
N ALA A 179 3.36 -6.15 2.57
CA ALA A 179 3.52 -4.84 3.18
C ALA A 179 2.51 -3.85 2.63
N GLY A 180 2.06 -2.92 3.46
CA GLY A 180 1.15 -1.86 3.04
C GLY A 180 1.52 -0.54 3.70
N VAL A 181 1.37 0.57 2.97
CA VAL A 181 1.51 1.93 3.50
C VAL A 181 0.32 2.80 3.07
N GLN A 182 -0.26 3.56 4.00
CA GLN A 182 -1.43 4.41 3.75
C GLN A 182 -1.03 5.74 3.11
N PHE A 183 0.18 6.21 3.41
CA PHE A 183 0.81 7.37 2.79
C PHE A 183 1.41 7.02 1.42
N HIS A 184 1.81 8.06 0.68
CA HIS A 184 2.43 7.94 -0.64
C HIS A 184 3.96 8.09 -0.52
N PRO A 185 4.74 6.99 -0.46
CA PRO A 185 6.19 7.09 -0.33
C PRO A 185 6.83 7.77 -1.56
N GLU A 186 6.24 7.67 -2.75
CA GLU A 186 6.68 8.37 -3.94
C GLU A 186 6.50 9.90 -3.87
N LEU A 187 5.73 10.39 -2.88
CA LEU A 187 5.51 11.82 -2.60
C LEU A 187 6.10 12.27 -1.26
N SER A 188 6.73 11.36 -0.51
CA SER A 188 7.23 11.61 0.87
C SER A 188 8.73 11.92 0.93
N GLN A 189 9.26 12.54 -0.12
CA GLN A 189 10.66 13.00 -0.21
C GLN A 189 11.68 11.89 0.17
N THR A 190 12.73 12.24 0.93
CA THR A 190 13.79 11.32 1.33
C THR A 190 13.30 10.15 2.18
N ASN A 191 12.32 10.38 3.07
CA ASN A 191 11.72 9.33 3.90
C ASN A 191 11.02 8.28 3.03
N GLY A 192 10.25 8.75 2.06
CA GLY A 192 9.55 7.89 1.11
C GLY A 192 10.48 7.10 0.19
N LEU A 193 11.53 7.74 -0.33
CA LEU A 193 12.56 7.06 -1.12
C LEU A 193 13.30 5.99 -0.30
N LYS A 194 13.60 6.28 0.97
CA LYS A 194 14.23 5.33 1.88
C LYS A 194 13.32 4.13 2.15
N LEU A 195 12.02 4.36 2.35
CA LEU A 195 11.04 3.30 2.55
C LEU A 195 10.92 2.39 1.31
N LEU A 196 10.84 2.97 0.10
CA LEU A 196 10.83 2.19 -1.14
C LEU A 196 12.12 1.38 -1.28
N LYS A 197 13.28 1.98 -0.99
CA LYS A 197 14.57 1.26 -0.98
C LYS A 197 14.54 0.08 0.01
N ASN A 198 14.00 0.28 1.21
CA ASN A 198 13.90 -0.78 2.21
C ASN A 198 12.98 -1.92 1.75
N PHE A 199 11.86 -1.62 1.09
CA PHE A 199 11.02 -2.66 0.47
C PHE A 199 11.81 -3.48 -0.56
N ILE A 200 12.60 -2.81 -1.40
CA ILE A 200 13.43 -3.46 -2.42
C ILE A 200 14.52 -4.37 -1.81
N GLU A 201 15.13 -3.96 -0.68
CA GLU A 201 16.26 -4.65 -0.07
C GLU A 201 15.86 -5.76 0.92
N TYR A 202 14.77 -5.60 1.68
CA TYR A 202 14.46 -6.45 2.84
C TYR A 202 13.22 -7.34 2.70
N PHE A 203 12.49 -7.19 1.60
CA PHE A 203 11.42 -8.11 1.22
C PHE A 203 11.89 -8.99 0.07
#